data_AF-A0A2V9WVR2-F1
#
_entry.id   AF-A0A2V9WVR2-F1
#
_cell.length_a   1.000
_cell.length_b   1.000
_cell.length_c   1.000
_cell.angle_alpha   90.00
_cell.angle_beta   90.00
_cell.angle_gamma   90.00
#
_symmetry.space_group_name_H-M   'P 1'
#
loop_
_entity.id
_entity.type
_entity.pdbx_description
1 polymer ?
#
loop_
_entity_poly.entity_id
_entity_poly.type
_entity_poly.pdbx_seq_one_letter_code
_entity_poly.pdbx_strand_id
1 'polypeptide(L)'
;MAAATKSIELHPSRPHRKLARPDGFKTTSTSVGFDGDAIRLLTSEGQASSLVAREEQPGWASFPKTQTESEYSSIVSVSGPSGSRDTELCGLTATFPKIEILPGGETLVVASRCFRNLDGSHEMNAKVYGPDGKQKREFLLGDGINHIQTDAEGRIWVGYFDEGIFGNFGWQYAGGPFGQRGFLVSLNQAKRYGTMHLPRVLTTSLTAMP
;
A
#
# COMPACT_ATOMS: atom_id res chain seq x y z
N MET A 1 32.64 6.62 -29.03
CA MET A 1 31.38 7.18 -28.46
C MET A 1 31.61 7.37 -26.97
N ALA A 2 31.47 8.58 -26.44
CA ALA A 2 31.64 8.84 -25.01
C ALA A 2 30.37 8.40 -24.27
N ALA A 3 30.52 7.57 -23.24
CA ALA A 3 29.42 7.18 -22.36
C ALA A 3 28.96 8.43 -21.58
N ALA A 4 27.67 8.76 -21.68
CA ALA A 4 27.10 9.85 -20.90
C ALA A 4 27.08 9.44 -19.41
N THR A 5 27.89 10.11 -18.59
CA THR A 5 27.84 9.98 -17.14
C THR A 5 26.47 10.46 -16.65
N LYS A 6 25.64 9.54 -16.15
CA LYS A 6 24.41 9.90 -15.44
C LYS A 6 24.80 10.25 -14.00
N SER A 7 24.71 11.53 -13.64
CA SER A 7 24.83 11.98 -12.25
C SER A 7 23.45 12.06 -11.61
N ILE A 8 23.37 11.66 -10.33
CA ILE A 8 22.24 11.96 -9.46
C ILE A 8 22.69 13.13 -8.58
N GLU A 9 22.16 14.32 -8.84
CA GLU A 9 22.37 15.46 -7.95
C GLU A 9 21.38 15.37 -6.78
N LEU A 10 21.90 15.21 -5.57
CA LEU A 10 21.12 15.42 -4.37
C LEU A 10 20.93 16.92 -4.22
N HIS A 11 19.71 17.40 -4.45
CA HIS A 11 19.40 18.81 -4.24
C HIS A 11 19.73 19.21 -2.79
N PRO A 12 20.30 20.41 -2.57
CA PRO A 12 20.65 20.87 -1.23
C PRO A 12 19.40 20.85 -0.35
N SER A 13 19.43 20.02 0.69
CA SER A 13 18.38 19.98 1.69
C SER A 13 18.35 21.34 2.39
N ARG A 14 17.30 22.12 2.17
CA ARG A 14 16.97 23.21 3.11
C ARG A 14 16.84 22.57 4.49
N PRO A 15 17.24 23.24 5.59
CA PRO A 15 16.98 22.72 6.92
C PRO A 15 15.48 22.45 7.04
N HIS A 16 15.12 21.18 7.06
CA HIS A 16 13.72 20.78 7.12
C HIS A 16 13.19 21.32 8.44
N ARG A 17 12.16 22.17 8.37
CA ARG A 17 11.39 22.51 9.56
C ARG A 17 10.98 21.18 10.20
N LYS A 18 11.45 20.93 11.43
CA LYS A 18 11.08 19.73 12.18
C LYS A 18 9.56 19.71 12.23
N LEU A 19 8.99 18.74 11.55
CA LEU A 19 7.55 18.63 11.44
C LEU A 19 7.02 18.25 12.81
N ALA A 20 6.14 19.07 13.36
CA ALA A 20 5.54 18.84 14.66
C ALA A 20 4.90 17.44 14.70
N ARG A 21 4.99 16.81 15.86
CA ARG A 21 4.35 15.54 16.17
C ARG A 21 3.40 15.84 17.33
N PRO A 22 2.10 15.53 17.20
CA PRO A 22 1.17 15.65 18.31
C PRO A 22 1.61 14.76 19.49
N ASP A 23 1.39 15.23 20.71
CA ASP A 23 1.69 14.45 21.92
C ASP A 23 0.87 13.15 21.95
N GLY A 24 1.49 12.06 22.41
CA GLY A 24 0.85 10.74 22.47
C GLY A 24 0.74 10.01 21.13
N PHE A 25 1.34 10.54 20.06
CA PHE A 25 1.45 9.87 18.76
C PHE A 25 2.88 9.49 18.42
N LYS A 26 3.06 8.41 17.65
CA LYS A 26 4.35 7.97 17.09
C LYS A 26 4.23 7.80 15.58
N THR A 27 5.30 8.13 14.85
CA THR A 27 5.40 7.86 13.42
C THR A 27 5.58 6.36 13.17
N THR A 28 4.67 5.76 12.41
CA THR A 28 4.68 4.32 12.10
C THR A 28 4.88 4.02 10.62
N SER A 29 4.64 4.99 9.75
CA SER A 29 4.95 4.90 8.33
C SER A 29 5.35 6.26 7.79
N THR A 30 6.22 6.26 6.78
CA THR A 30 6.69 7.47 6.10
C THR A 30 6.83 7.20 4.61
N SER A 31 6.50 8.19 3.80
CA SER A 31 6.80 8.17 2.36
C SER A 31 7.10 9.59 1.84
N VAL A 32 7.43 9.67 0.56
CA VAL A 32 7.54 10.91 -0.21
C VAL A 32 6.63 10.77 -1.42
N GLY A 33 5.64 11.65 -1.50
CA GLY A 33 4.67 11.64 -2.60
C GLY A 33 5.28 12.11 -3.92
N PHE A 34 4.57 11.90 -5.02
CA PHE A 34 5.03 12.28 -6.36
C PHE A 34 5.30 13.79 -6.53
N ASP A 35 4.67 14.65 -5.72
CA ASP A 35 4.91 16.10 -5.70
C ASP A 35 6.10 16.52 -4.80
N GLY A 36 6.82 15.56 -4.21
CA GLY A 36 7.95 15.80 -3.32
C GLY A 36 7.57 16.14 -1.88
N ASP A 37 6.29 16.03 -1.51
CA ASP A 37 5.84 16.20 -0.13
C ASP A 37 6.24 14.99 0.74
N ALA A 38 6.70 15.27 1.96
CA ALA A 38 6.89 14.24 2.97
C ALA A 38 5.53 13.85 3.57
N ILE A 39 5.27 12.55 3.64
CA ILE A 39 4.03 11.96 4.15
C ILE A 39 4.37 11.12 5.38
N ARG A 40 3.61 11.28 6.47
CA ARG A 40 3.81 10.51 7.70
C ARG A 40 2.47 9.99 8.20
N LEU A 41 2.43 8.72 8.58
CA LEU A 41 1.35 8.15 9.37
C LEU A 41 1.80 8.17 10.82
N LEU A 42 1.01 8.86 11.61
CA LEU A 42 1.15 8.98 13.05
C LEU A 42 0.05 8.14 13.68
N THR A 43 0.37 7.32 14.67
CA THR A 43 -0.62 6.53 15.41
C THR A 43 -0.44 6.73 16.90
N SER A 44 -1.51 6.53 17.67
CA SER A 44 -1.43 6.61 19.13
C SER A 44 -0.33 5.68 19.66
N GLU A 45 0.47 6.17 20.63
CA GLU A 45 1.62 5.42 21.15
C GLU A 45 1.21 4.09 21.78
N GLY A 46 0.08 4.05 22.47
CA GLY A 46 -0.46 2.85 23.13
C GLY A 46 -0.85 1.73 22.15
N GLN A 47 -1.02 2.02 20.86
CA GLN A 47 -1.43 1.05 19.84
C GLN A 47 -0.29 0.67 18.87
N ALA A 48 0.89 1.30 18.98
CA ALA A 48 1.98 1.12 18.03
C ALA A 48 2.51 -0.33 17.96
N SER A 49 2.44 -1.10 19.04
CA SER A 49 2.82 -2.53 19.06
C SER A 49 1.85 -3.39 18.25
N SER A 50 0.56 -3.08 18.27
CA SER A 50 -0.47 -3.80 17.49
C SER A 50 -0.23 -3.70 15.99
N LEU A 51 0.35 -2.58 15.51
CA LEU A 51 0.65 -2.37 14.10
C LEU A 51 1.76 -3.28 13.57
N VAL A 52 2.61 -3.80 14.47
CA VAL A 52 3.71 -4.71 14.14
C VAL A 52 3.50 -6.11 14.71
N ALA A 53 2.26 -6.41 15.13
CA ALA A 53 1.92 -7.68 15.74
C ALA A 53 2.16 -8.84 14.78
N ARG A 54 2.61 -9.95 15.34
CA ARG A 54 2.85 -11.21 14.66
C ARG A 54 2.07 -12.33 15.35
N GLU A 55 1.71 -13.34 14.58
CA GLU A 55 1.10 -14.57 15.07
C GLU A 55 2.13 -15.70 14.97
N GLU A 56 2.34 -16.40 16.08
CA GLU A 56 3.20 -17.57 16.14
C GLU A 56 2.38 -18.82 15.81
N GLN A 57 2.87 -19.60 14.86
CA GLN A 57 2.29 -20.87 14.47
C GLN A 57 3.08 -22.04 15.08
N PRO A 58 2.47 -23.24 15.18
CA PRO A 58 3.18 -24.46 15.58
C PRO A 58 4.46 -24.65 14.74
N GLY A 59 5.58 -24.93 15.42
CA GLY A 59 6.88 -25.07 14.76
C GLY A 59 7.71 -23.78 14.67
N TRP A 60 7.43 -22.77 15.51
CA TRP A 60 8.22 -21.54 15.66
C TRP A 60 8.19 -20.58 14.46
N ALA A 61 7.30 -20.82 13.49
CA ALA A 61 7.06 -19.88 12.42
C ALA A 61 6.27 -18.68 12.95
N SER A 62 6.76 -17.46 12.70
CA SER A 62 6.10 -16.23 13.12
C SER A 62 5.74 -15.42 11.88
N PHE A 63 4.46 -15.09 11.70
CA PHE A 63 3.97 -14.33 10.55
C PHE A 63 3.35 -13.00 10.99
N PRO A 64 3.51 -11.91 10.22
CA PRO A 64 2.79 -10.66 10.50
C PRO A 64 1.27 -10.87 10.52
N LYS A 65 0.54 -10.32 11.51
CA LYS A 65 -0.93 -10.26 11.42
C LYS A 65 -1.33 -9.42 10.20
N THR A 66 -2.43 -9.77 9.52
CA THR A 66 -2.94 -9.02 8.35
C THR A 66 -3.66 -7.71 8.73
N GLN A 67 -4.22 -7.67 9.94
CA GLN A 67 -4.93 -6.52 10.49
C GLN A 67 -4.81 -6.47 12.03
N THR A 68 -5.05 -5.30 12.61
CA THR A 68 -5.17 -5.14 14.07
C THR A 68 -6.52 -5.68 14.56
N GLU A 69 -6.61 -6.04 15.83
CA GLU A 69 -7.85 -6.56 16.43
C GLU A 69 -8.91 -5.47 16.63
N SER A 70 -8.48 -4.22 16.74
CA SER A 70 -9.33 -3.05 16.87
C SER A 70 -8.81 -1.90 16.04
N GLU A 71 -9.68 -0.94 15.76
CA GLU A 71 -9.32 0.31 15.10
C GLU A 71 -8.34 1.11 15.97
N TYR A 72 -7.44 1.85 15.31
CA TYR A 72 -6.51 2.73 15.99
C TYR A 72 -6.61 4.18 15.53
N SER A 73 -6.41 5.09 16.48
CA SER A 73 -6.35 6.53 16.19
C SER A 73 -5.11 6.82 15.35
N SER A 74 -5.31 7.52 14.23
CA SER A 74 -4.23 7.82 13.31
C SER A 74 -4.41 9.18 12.64
N ILE A 75 -3.28 9.83 12.38
CA ILE A 75 -3.19 11.11 11.70
C ILE A 75 -2.20 10.96 10.54
N VAL A 76 -2.61 11.38 9.35
CA VAL A 76 -1.70 11.54 8.22
C VAL A 76 -1.28 12.99 8.14
N SER A 77 0.03 13.20 8.26
CA SER A 77 0.66 14.51 8.18
C SER A 77 1.43 14.61 6.86
N VAL A 78 1.04 15.57 6.02
CA VAL A 78 1.67 15.88 4.74
C VAL A 78 2.33 17.23 4.85
N SER A 79 3.56 17.34 4.37
CA SER A 79 4.30 18.61 4.39
C SER A 79 5.35 18.70 3.30
N GLY A 80 5.41 19.82 2.60
CA GLY A 80 6.41 20.05 1.57
C GLY A 80 6.01 21.18 0.62
N PRO A 81 6.43 21.11 -0.65
CA PRO A 81 6.10 22.10 -1.68
C PRO A 81 4.60 22.42 -1.80
N SER A 82 3.71 21.44 -1.58
CA SER A 82 2.26 21.64 -1.73
C SER A 82 1.59 22.22 -0.48
N GLY A 83 2.37 22.52 0.56
CA GLY A 83 1.88 23.07 1.84
C GLY A 83 1.98 22.07 2.99
N SER A 84 1.21 22.27 4.05
CA SER A 84 1.17 21.35 5.20
C SER A 84 -0.27 21.11 5.65
N ARG A 85 -0.61 19.86 5.93
CA ARG A 85 -1.92 19.46 6.43
C ARG A 85 -1.83 18.20 7.27
N ASP A 86 -2.73 18.10 8.24
CA ASP A 86 -2.96 16.90 9.03
C ASP A 86 -4.39 16.41 8.80
N THR A 87 -4.58 15.10 8.69
CA THR A 87 -5.88 14.46 8.47
C THR A 87 -6.00 13.25 9.38
N GLU A 88 -6.95 13.30 10.32
CA GLU A 88 -7.28 12.14 11.14
C GLU A 88 -7.99 11.08 10.28
N LEU A 89 -7.61 9.81 10.41
CA LEU A 89 -8.28 8.72 9.68
C LEU A 89 -9.14 7.90 10.64
N CYS A 90 -10.39 7.65 10.26
CA CYS A 90 -11.32 6.80 11.01
C CYS A 90 -11.29 5.35 10.49
N GLY A 91 -11.49 4.35 11.35
CA GLY A 91 -11.70 2.97 10.88
C GLY A 91 -10.45 2.24 10.38
N LEU A 92 -9.25 2.70 10.75
CA LEU A 92 -8.01 2.11 10.27
C LEU A 92 -7.59 0.91 11.13
N THR A 93 -7.34 -0.22 10.46
CA THR A 93 -6.93 -1.50 11.06
C THR A 93 -5.67 -2.10 10.42
N ALA A 94 -5.02 -1.36 9.52
CA ALA A 94 -3.89 -1.88 8.75
C ALA A 94 -2.66 -2.15 9.63
N THR A 95 -2.06 -3.34 9.53
CA THR A 95 -0.74 -3.65 10.09
C THR A 95 0.36 -3.36 9.07
N PHE A 96 1.55 -3.04 9.58
CA PHE A 96 2.70 -2.62 8.77
C PHE A 96 2.31 -1.62 7.66
N PRO A 97 1.58 -0.54 8.00
CA PRO A 97 0.93 0.29 7.00
C PRO A 97 1.95 0.97 6.08
N LYS A 98 1.64 1.02 4.79
CA LYS A 98 2.29 1.85 3.79
C LYS A 98 1.34 2.95 3.38
N ILE A 99 1.86 4.15 3.14
CA ILE A 99 1.04 5.34 2.91
C ILE A 99 1.50 6.07 1.67
N GLU A 100 0.53 6.57 0.91
CA GLU A 100 0.76 7.47 -0.21
C GLU A 100 -0.37 8.50 -0.33
N ILE A 101 -0.08 9.59 -1.05
CA ILE A 101 -1.10 10.55 -1.46
C ILE A 101 -1.47 10.29 -2.92
N LEU A 102 -2.77 10.29 -3.21
CA LEU A 102 -3.32 10.21 -4.55
C LEU A 102 -3.62 11.61 -5.10
N PRO A 103 -3.70 11.76 -6.43
CA PRO A 103 -4.16 13.01 -7.04
C PRO A 103 -5.50 13.46 -6.45
N GLY A 104 -5.63 14.76 -6.17
CA GLY A 104 -6.79 15.32 -5.46
C GLY A 104 -6.69 15.27 -3.93
N GLY A 105 -5.55 14.84 -3.38
CA GLY A 105 -5.28 14.93 -1.94
C GLY A 105 -5.90 13.81 -1.11
N GLU A 106 -6.32 12.72 -1.74
CA GLU A 106 -6.80 11.54 -1.04
C GLU A 106 -5.63 10.72 -0.49
N THR A 107 -5.85 10.02 0.60
CA THR A 107 -4.81 9.23 1.27
C THR A 107 -5.03 7.76 0.96
N LEU A 108 -4.01 7.10 0.43
CA LEU A 108 -3.97 5.65 0.28
C LEU A 108 -3.22 5.03 1.47
N VAL A 109 -3.85 4.08 2.15
CA VAL A 109 -3.21 3.27 3.19
C VAL A 109 -3.29 1.80 2.80
N VAL A 110 -2.15 1.11 2.84
CA VAL A 110 -2.02 -0.29 2.41
C VAL A 110 -1.42 -1.13 3.53
N ALA A 111 -2.11 -2.20 3.94
CA ALA A 111 -1.54 -3.21 4.82
C ALA A 111 -0.60 -4.13 4.02
N SER A 112 0.53 -4.50 4.63
CA SER A 112 1.58 -5.25 3.92
C SER A 112 1.15 -6.69 3.58
N ARG A 113 0.23 -7.26 4.36
CA ARG A 113 -0.23 -8.64 4.20
C ARG A 113 -1.74 -8.68 3.97
N CYS A 114 -2.22 -9.73 3.29
CA CYS A 114 -3.64 -9.99 3.13
C CYS A 114 -3.91 -11.49 2.94
N PHE A 115 -4.99 -11.98 3.53
CA PHE A 115 -5.39 -13.38 3.44
C PHE A 115 -6.20 -13.68 2.18
N ARG A 116 -5.97 -14.85 1.59
CA ARG A 116 -6.84 -15.48 0.60
C ARG A 116 -7.27 -16.86 1.07
N ASN A 117 -8.58 -17.05 1.19
CA ASN A 117 -9.19 -18.31 1.58
C ASN A 117 -9.25 -19.29 0.41
N LEU A 118 -9.41 -20.58 0.73
CA LEU A 118 -9.51 -21.66 -0.26
C LEU A 118 -10.72 -21.53 -1.20
N ASP A 119 -11.79 -20.88 -0.74
CA ASP A 119 -12.98 -20.59 -1.55
C ASP A 119 -12.78 -19.40 -2.52
N GLY A 120 -11.60 -18.77 -2.50
CA GLY A 120 -11.23 -17.64 -3.33
C GLY A 120 -11.59 -16.27 -2.74
N SER A 121 -12.31 -16.21 -1.61
CA SER A 121 -12.52 -14.96 -0.88
C SER A 121 -11.20 -14.42 -0.33
N HIS A 122 -11.09 -13.10 -0.22
CA HIS A 122 -9.85 -12.46 0.21
C HIS A 122 -10.11 -11.15 0.94
N GLU A 123 -9.15 -10.74 1.75
CA GLU A 123 -9.14 -9.44 2.40
C GLU A 123 -8.89 -8.31 1.39
N MET A 124 -9.34 -7.09 1.71
CA MET A 124 -9.02 -5.87 0.96
C MET A 124 -7.99 -5.08 1.76
N ASN A 125 -6.74 -5.09 1.32
CA ASN A 125 -5.62 -4.50 2.06
C ASN A 125 -5.29 -3.06 1.67
N ALA A 126 -5.93 -2.48 0.66
CA ALA A 126 -5.76 -1.09 0.29
C ALA A 126 -7.04 -0.30 0.56
N LYS A 127 -6.93 0.77 1.33
CA LYS A 127 -8.03 1.67 1.69
C LYS A 127 -7.70 3.09 1.24
N VAL A 128 -8.68 3.77 0.63
CA VAL A 128 -8.55 5.17 0.22
C VAL A 128 -9.45 6.05 1.06
N TYR A 129 -8.85 7.06 1.68
CA TYR A 129 -9.48 8.02 2.55
C TYR A 129 -9.62 9.38 1.89
N GLY A 130 -10.75 10.03 2.12
CA GLY A 130 -10.96 11.41 1.71
C GLY A 130 -10.13 12.41 2.53
N PRO A 131 -10.09 13.68 2.09
CA PRO A 131 -9.53 14.77 2.89
C PRO A 131 -10.26 15.00 4.22
N ASP A 132 -11.47 14.46 4.37
CA ASP A 132 -12.28 14.47 5.60
C ASP A 132 -11.97 13.30 6.54
N GLY A 133 -10.99 12.45 6.21
CA GLY A 133 -10.59 11.32 7.05
C GLY A 133 -11.44 10.07 6.93
N LYS A 134 -12.47 10.08 6.08
CA LYS A 134 -13.40 8.95 5.93
C LYS A 134 -12.97 8.02 4.81
N GLN A 135 -13.10 6.71 5.05
CA GLN A 135 -12.88 5.70 4.02
C GLN A 135 -13.91 5.87 2.89
N LYS A 136 -13.42 5.97 1.66
CA LYS A 136 -14.24 6.06 0.44
C LYS A 136 -14.27 4.78 -0.36
N ARG A 137 -13.13 4.07 -0.41
CA ARG A 137 -12.92 2.89 -1.25
C ARG A 137 -11.98 1.92 -0.56
N GLU A 138 -12.12 0.66 -0.92
CA GLU A 138 -11.15 -0.37 -0.61
C GLU A 138 -10.99 -1.32 -1.80
N PHE A 139 -9.80 -1.92 -1.93
CA PHE A 139 -9.48 -2.89 -2.96
C PHE A 139 -8.28 -3.74 -2.55
N LEU A 140 -8.04 -4.80 -3.31
CA LEU A 140 -6.91 -5.71 -3.14
C LEU A 140 -5.71 -5.22 -3.96
N LEU A 141 -4.51 -5.21 -3.34
CA LEU A 141 -3.23 -5.01 -4.02
C LEU A 141 -2.32 -6.25 -3.99
N GLY A 142 -2.75 -7.33 -3.33
CA GLY A 142 -1.99 -8.56 -3.17
C GLY A 142 -1.26 -8.64 -1.82
N ASP A 143 -0.68 -9.80 -1.54
CA ASP A 143 0.05 -10.08 -0.30
C ASP A 143 1.54 -9.77 -0.44
N GLY A 144 2.23 -9.60 0.68
CA GLY A 144 3.68 -9.43 0.69
C GLY A 144 4.15 -8.06 0.15
N ILE A 145 3.40 -6.99 0.38
CA ILE A 145 3.74 -5.63 -0.08
C ILE A 145 4.81 -5.00 0.82
N ASN A 146 5.96 -4.69 0.23
CA ASN A 146 7.07 -4.01 0.91
C ASN A 146 7.02 -2.49 0.73
N HIS A 147 6.76 -2.03 -0.49
CA HIS A 147 6.71 -0.61 -0.81
C HIS A 147 5.54 -0.32 -1.75
N ILE A 148 4.99 0.89 -1.63
CA ILE A 148 4.08 1.44 -2.61
C ILE A 148 4.60 2.82 -3.03
N GLN A 149 4.27 3.23 -4.25
CA GLN A 149 4.43 4.59 -4.72
C GLN A 149 3.24 4.95 -5.59
N THR A 150 2.87 6.23 -5.61
CA THR A 150 1.82 6.75 -6.49
C THR A 150 2.44 7.73 -7.48
N ASP A 151 1.78 7.93 -8.62
CA ASP A 151 2.16 8.99 -9.55
C ASP A 151 1.03 9.99 -9.77
N ALA A 152 1.35 11.06 -10.50
CA ALA A 152 0.45 12.16 -10.81
C ALA A 152 -0.81 11.72 -11.58
N GLU A 153 -0.78 10.57 -12.26
CA GLU A 153 -1.96 9.99 -12.92
C GLU A 153 -2.78 9.08 -12.00
N GLY A 154 -2.38 8.91 -10.74
CA GLY A 154 -3.06 8.06 -9.75
C GLY A 154 -2.85 6.57 -10.01
N ARG A 155 -1.74 6.21 -10.64
CA ARG A 155 -1.30 4.81 -10.74
C ARG A 155 -0.53 4.45 -9.48
N ILE A 156 -0.73 3.23 -9.01
CA ILE A 156 -0.12 2.66 -7.82
C ILE A 156 0.91 1.64 -8.30
N TRP A 157 2.15 1.88 -7.88
CA TRP A 157 3.30 1.03 -8.07
C TRP A 157 3.54 0.25 -6.80
N VAL A 158 3.69 -1.07 -6.90
CA VAL A 158 3.80 -1.97 -5.74
C VAL A 158 5.09 -2.77 -5.85
N GLY A 159 5.92 -2.70 -4.82
CA GLY A 159 7.09 -3.54 -4.64
C GLY A 159 6.81 -4.59 -3.57
N TYR A 160 7.07 -5.86 -3.88
CA TYR A 160 6.81 -6.99 -2.98
C TYR A 160 8.08 -7.42 -2.22
N PHE A 161 7.93 -8.15 -1.11
CA PHE A 161 9.05 -8.77 -0.37
C PHE A 161 9.67 -9.94 -1.17
N ASP A 162 10.63 -10.62 -0.57
CA ASP A 162 11.30 -11.82 -1.10
C ASP A 162 10.36 -12.99 -1.41
N GLU A 163 9.22 -13.10 -0.72
CA GLU A 163 8.12 -14.02 -1.06
C GLU A 163 7.43 -13.68 -2.40
N GLY A 164 7.66 -12.48 -2.92
CA GLY A 164 7.06 -11.96 -4.14
C GLY A 164 5.54 -11.93 -4.07
N ILE A 165 4.91 -12.07 -5.23
CA ILE A 165 3.45 -12.04 -5.38
C ILE A 165 2.74 -13.29 -4.83
N PHE A 166 3.49 -14.37 -4.59
CA PHE A 166 2.93 -15.66 -4.14
C PHE A 166 2.60 -15.69 -2.65
N GLY A 167 3.24 -14.83 -1.85
CA GLY A 167 2.96 -14.67 -0.43
C GLY A 167 3.00 -15.98 0.39
N ASN A 168 2.50 -15.89 1.62
CA ASN A 168 2.35 -17.03 2.54
C ASN A 168 0.92 -17.18 3.06
N PHE A 169 0.01 -16.29 2.66
CA PHE A 169 -1.37 -16.25 3.17
C PHE A 169 -2.40 -16.78 2.15
N GLY A 170 -2.12 -17.95 1.57
CA GLY A 170 -3.04 -18.66 0.68
C GLY A 170 -2.96 -18.29 -0.80
N TRP A 171 -2.00 -17.43 -1.16
CA TRP A 171 -1.80 -16.94 -2.53
C TRP A 171 -1.03 -17.93 -3.42
N GLN A 172 -0.45 -18.99 -2.84
CA GLN A 172 0.15 -20.11 -3.58
C GLN A 172 -0.87 -21.11 -4.18
N TYR A 173 -2.16 -21.02 -3.80
CA TYR A 173 -3.21 -21.98 -4.20
C TYR A 173 -4.06 -21.49 -5.39
N ALA A 174 -4.93 -22.38 -5.90
CA ALA A 174 -5.63 -22.28 -7.19
C ALA A 174 -6.13 -20.86 -7.56
N GLY A 175 -5.85 -20.44 -8.81
CA GLY A 175 -6.15 -19.09 -9.33
C GLY A 175 -4.91 -18.20 -9.48
N GLY A 176 -3.77 -18.58 -8.88
CA GLY A 176 -2.50 -17.87 -8.98
C GLY A 176 -2.48 -16.57 -8.16
N PRO A 177 -1.28 -16.02 -7.92
CA PRO A 177 -1.13 -14.77 -7.18
C PRO A 177 -1.74 -13.58 -7.91
N PHE A 178 -2.29 -12.62 -7.16
CA PHE A 178 -2.73 -11.36 -7.74
C PHE A 178 -1.56 -10.70 -8.49
N GLY A 179 -1.81 -10.38 -9.77
CA GLY A 179 -0.92 -9.89 -10.83
C GLY A 179 0.46 -10.51 -11.00
N GLN A 180 0.40 -11.82 -11.15
CA GLN A 180 1.28 -12.63 -12.00
C GLN A 180 1.52 -12.09 -13.43
N ARG A 181 0.81 -11.06 -13.91
CA ARG A 181 0.95 -10.46 -15.24
C ARG A 181 1.81 -9.19 -15.31
N GLY A 182 2.52 -8.82 -14.22
CA GLY A 182 3.33 -7.60 -14.13
C GLY A 182 2.45 -6.37 -13.85
N PHE A 183 2.84 -5.52 -12.90
CA PHE A 183 1.88 -4.59 -12.29
C PHE A 183 2.12 -3.10 -12.54
N LEU A 184 1.04 -2.49 -13.03
CA LEU A 184 0.63 -1.10 -12.84
C LEU A 184 -0.84 -1.14 -12.43
N VAL A 185 -1.20 -0.70 -11.21
CA VAL A 185 -2.60 -0.60 -10.79
C VAL A 185 -3.06 0.85 -10.94
N SER A 186 -3.79 1.17 -12.01
CA SER A 186 -4.47 2.47 -12.09
C SER A 186 -5.77 2.44 -11.27
N LEU A 187 -6.07 3.50 -10.51
CA LEU A 187 -7.35 3.65 -9.81
C LEU A 187 -8.58 3.47 -10.71
N ASN A 188 -8.46 3.78 -12.01
CA ASN A 188 -9.53 3.52 -12.99
C ASN A 188 -9.69 2.03 -13.32
N GLN A 189 -8.65 1.22 -13.17
CA GLN A 189 -8.73 -0.23 -13.28
C GLN A 189 -9.22 -0.89 -11.98
N ALA A 190 -8.90 -0.35 -10.80
CA ALA A 190 -9.40 -0.87 -9.52
C ALA A 190 -10.94 -0.88 -9.45
N LYS A 191 -11.61 0.13 -10.04
CA LYS A 191 -13.08 0.14 -10.19
C LYS A 191 -13.63 -1.04 -11.02
N ARG A 192 -12.85 -1.61 -11.95
CA ARG A 192 -13.28 -2.72 -12.81
C ARG A 192 -13.18 -4.10 -12.15
N TYR A 193 -12.35 -4.25 -11.11
CA TYR A 193 -12.17 -5.53 -10.42
C TYR A 193 -13.12 -5.74 -9.23
N GLY A 194 -13.94 -4.73 -8.88
CA GLY A 194 -14.92 -4.81 -7.78
C GLY A 194 -16.19 -5.63 -8.10
N THR A 195 -16.33 -6.18 -9.30
CA THR A 195 -17.49 -7.02 -9.66
C THR A 195 -17.20 -7.84 -10.92
N MET A 196 -16.62 -9.04 -10.82
CA MET A 196 -16.89 -10.07 -11.84
C MET A 196 -16.53 -11.50 -11.42
N HIS A 197 -17.51 -12.38 -11.61
CA HIS A 197 -17.31 -13.80 -11.89
C HIS A 197 -16.20 -14.00 -12.94
N LEU A 198 -15.35 -14.99 -12.69
CA LEU A 198 -14.28 -15.46 -13.58
C LEU A 198 -14.80 -15.64 -15.03
N PRO A 199 -14.22 -14.97 -16.04
CA PRO A 199 -14.54 -15.32 -17.42
C PRO A 199 -13.76 -16.58 -17.82
N ARG A 200 -14.52 -17.53 -18.38
CA ARG A 200 -14.04 -18.70 -19.11
C ARG A 200 -13.05 -18.29 -20.22
N VAL A 201 -12.09 -19.18 -20.40
CA VAL A 201 -11.14 -19.30 -21.51
C VAL A 201 -11.80 -19.11 -22.87
N LEU A 202 -11.23 -18.23 -23.70
CA LEU A 202 -11.19 -18.39 -25.16
C LEU A 202 -9.78 -18.00 -25.65
N THR A 203 -8.91 -19.00 -25.70
CA THR A 203 -7.71 -19.00 -26.53
C THR A 203 -8.09 -19.33 -27.96
N THR A 204 -7.78 -18.45 -28.91
CA THR A 204 -7.57 -18.86 -30.32
C THR A 204 -6.72 -17.81 -31.05
N SER A 205 -5.45 -18.16 -31.29
CA SER A 205 -4.79 -18.06 -32.61
C SER A 205 -3.35 -18.60 -32.50
N LEU A 206 -3.22 -19.89 -32.79
CA LEU A 206 -2.12 -20.43 -33.60
C LEU A 206 -2.40 -19.92 -35.04
N THR A 207 -1.46 -19.58 -35.93
CA THR A 207 -0.04 -19.90 -36.09
C THR A 207 0.57 -18.83 -37.01
N ALA A 208 1.89 -18.62 -36.93
CA ALA A 208 2.65 -17.92 -37.95
C ALA A 208 2.66 -18.69 -39.29
N MET A 209 2.97 -17.91 -40.33
CA MET A 209 3.05 -18.21 -41.77
C MET A 209 3.92 -19.42 -42.18
N PRO A 210 3.87 -19.82 -43.45
CA PRO A 210 4.85 -19.28 -44.41
C PRO A 210 4.29 -18.32 -45.46
#